data_AF-A0A7Y0X4X5-F1
#
_entry.id   AF-A0A7Y0X4X5-F1
#
_cell.length_a   1.000
_cell.length_b   1.000
_cell.length_c   1.000
_cell.angle_alpha   90.00
_cell.angle_beta   90.00
_cell.angle_gamma   90.00
#
_symmetry.space_group_name_H-M   'P 1'
#
loop_
_entity.id
_entity.type
_entity.pdbx_description
1 polymer ?
#
loop_
_entity_poly.entity_id
_entity_poly.type
_entity_poly.pdbx_seq_one_letter_code
_entity_poly.pdbx_strand_id
1 'polypeptide(L)' 'LLTRPAAVALAFTMVVAIFSVHFENGLFMANNGYEFGLALLAASVSLAFSGAGKAALDNFLNKKLS' A
#
# COMPACT_ATOMS: atom_id res chain seq x y z
N LEU A 1 -4.35 12.79 -7.26
CA LEU A 1 -2.95 13.25 -7.46
C LEU A 1 -1.99 12.79 -6.36
N LEU A 2 -2.42 12.73 -5.10
CA LEU A 2 -1.56 12.37 -3.95
C LEU A 2 -1.33 10.86 -3.77
N THR A 3 -2.00 10.00 -4.54
CA THR A 3 -1.91 8.54 -4.37
C THR A 3 -0.52 7.98 -4.64
N ARG A 4 0.23 8.54 -5.59
CA ARG A 4 1.60 8.08 -5.91
C ARG A 4 2.57 8.31 -4.74
N PRO A 5 2.73 9.53 -4.20
CA PRO A 5 3.61 9.75 -3.04
C PRO A 5 3.12 9.02 -1.79
N ALA A 6 1.81 8.93 -1.56
CA ALA A 6 1.26 8.17 -0.44
C ALA A 6 1.57 6.67 -0.55
N ALA A 7 1.44 6.09 -1.75
CA ALA A 7 1.74 4.68 -2.00
C ALA A 7 3.22 4.34 -1.77
N VAL A 8 4.14 5.23 -2.15
CA VAL A 8 5.57 5.06 -1.86
C VAL A 8 5.85 5.10 -0.36
N ALA A 9 5.25 6.06 0.37
CA ALA A 9 5.38 6.13 1.82
C ALA A 9 4.85 4.85 2.49
N LEU A 10 3.68 4.36 2.07
CA LEU A 10 3.10 3.11 2.58
C LEU A 10 3.95 1.88 2.26
N ALA A 11 4.52 1.80 1.05
CA ALA A 11 5.43 0.72 0.72
C ALA A 11 6.66 0.71 1.65
N PHE A 12 7.24 1.89 1.91
CA PHE A 12 8.35 2.02 2.84
C PHE A 12 7.97 1.62 4.28
N THR A 13 6.81 2.04 4.78
CA THR A 13 6.37 1.66 6.12
C THR A 13 6.13 0.15 6.24
N MET A 14 5.60 -0.51 5.22
CA MET A 14 5.44 -1.97 5.23
C MET A 14 6.78 -2.70 5.28
N VAL A 15 7.80 -2.23 4.55
CA VAL A 15 9.16 -2.80 4.65
C VAL A 15 9.68 -2.73 6.08
N VAL A 16 9.60 -1.55 6.72
CA VAL A 16 10.04 -1.37 8.11
C VAL A 16 9.24 -2.26 9.07
N ALA A 17 7.91 -2.32 8.92
CA ALA A 17 7.06 -3.14 9.79
C ALA A 17 7.34 -4.65 9.69
N ILE A 18 7.68 -5.14 8.49
CA ILE A 18 8.07 -6.53 8.28
C ILE A 18 9.37 -6.79 9.03
N PHE A 19 10.42 -5.99 8.80
CA PHE A 19 11.74 -6.22 9.40
C PHE A 19 11.81 -5.95 10.91
N SER A 20 11.04 -5.00 11.42
CA SER A 20 11.12 -4.62 12.84
C SER A 20 10.26 -5.45 13.78
N VAL A 21 9.12 -5.98 13.32
CA VAL A 21 8.14 -6.61 14.23
C VAL A 21 7.66 -7.99 13.79
N HIS A 22 7.66 -8.28 12.47
CA HIS A 22 7.01 -9.50 11.95
C HIS A 22 7.99 -10.52 11.36
N PHE A 23 9.26 -10.15 11.17
CA PHE A 23 10.28 -11.02 10.58
C PHE A 23 10.49 -12.31 11.39
N GLU A 24 10.46 -12.20 12.72
CA GLU A 24 10.64 -13.33 13.63
C GLU A 24 9.39 -14.22 13.75
N ASN A 25 8.21 -13.71 13.41
CA ASN A 25 6.92 -14.42 13.51
C ASN A 25 6.66 -15.38 12.33
N GLY A 26 7.57 -15.41 11.35
CA GLY A 26 7.45 -16.25 10.15
C GLY A 26 6.44 -15.71 9.12
N LEU A 27 6.12 -16.52 8.11
CA LEU A 27 5.33 -16.06 6.96
C LEU A 27 3.84 -15.93 7.31
N PHE A 28 3.23 -16.96 7.90
CA PHE A 28 1.77 -17.06 8.00
C PHE A 28 1.16 -16.09 9.01
N MET A 29 0.05 -15.45 8.61
CA MET A 29 -0.72 -14.56 9.49
C MET A 29 -1.22 -15.25 10.77
N ALA A 30 -1.42 -16.58 10.73
CA ALA A 30 -1.83 -17.38 11.89
C ALA A 30 -0.86 -17.25 13.09
N ASN A 31 0.41 -16.93 12.83
CA ASN A 31 1.44 -16.72 13.85
C ASN A 31 1.75 -15.23 14.10
N ASN A 32 0.90 -14.31 13.65
CA ASN A 32 1.25 -12.87 13.54
C ASN A 32 2.44 -12.62 12.59
N GLY A 33 2.55 -13.44 11.54
CA GLY A 33 3.57 -13.33 10.52
C GLY A 33 3.39 -12.14 9.57
N TYR A 34 4.30 -12.03 8.61
CA TYR A 34 4.39 -10.86 7.72
C TYR A 34 3.64 -10.99 6.38
N GLU A 35 2.89 -12.07 6.15
CA GLU A 35 2.09 -12.32 4.94
C GLU A 35 1.20 -11.13 4.55
N PHE A 36 0.44 -10.58 5.51
CA PHE A 36 -0.41 -9.42 5.24
C PHE A 36 0.40 -8.15 4.94
N GLY A 37 1.54 -7.98 5.61
CA GLY A 37 2.49 -6.91 5.32
C GLY A 37 3.04 -6.99 3.89
N LEU A 38 3.35 -8.18 3.40
CA LEU A 38 3.74 -8.41 2.01
C LEU A 38 2.62 -8.12 1.02
N ALA A 39 1.38 -8.53 1.33
CA ALA A 39 0.22 -8.23 0.49
C ALA A 39 -0.01 -6.71 0.38
N LEU A 40 0.07 -5.98 1.50
CA LEU A 40 -0.02 -4.52 1.52
C LEU A 40 1.15 -3.85 0.81
N LEU A 41 2.36 -4.39 0.94
CA LEU A 41 3.53 -3.93 0.20
C LEU A 41 3.31 -4.07 -1.30
N ALA A 42 2.88 -5.24 -1.78
CA ALA A 42 2.60 -5.51 -3.18
C ALA A 42 1.49 -4.59 -3.72
N ALA A 43 0.42 -4.39 -2.95
CA ALA A 43 -0.65 -3.47 -3.30
C ALA A 43 -0.16 -2.01 -3.38
N SER A 44 0.65 -1.58 -2.42
CA SER A 44 1.22 -0.22 -2.37
C SER A 44 2.18 0.02 -3.54
N VAL A 45 3.03 -0.95 -3.86
CA VAL A 45 3.92 -0.89 -5.03
C VAL A 45 3.10 -0.80 -6.32
N SER A 46 2.07 -1.64 -6.47
CA SER A 46 1.16 -1.57 -7.62
C SER A 46 0.52 -0.17 -7.75
N LEU A 47 0.10 0.43 -6.64
CA LEU A 47 -0.49 1.76 -6.60
C LEU A 47 0.54 2.89 -6.86
N ALA A 48 1.80 2.70 -6.48
CA ALA A 48 2.87 3.64 -6.79
C ALA A 48 3.11 3.74 -8.31
N PHE A 49 3.03 2.61 -9.02
CA PHE A 49 3.14 2.57 -10.48
C PHE A 49 1.85 2.99 -11.19
N SER A 50 0.72 2.36 -10.84
CA SER A 50 -0.58 2.56 -11.50
C SER A 50 -1.30 3.86 -11.11
N GLY A 51 -1.01 4.42 -9.94
CA GLY A 51 -1.69 5.61 -9.41
C GLY A 51 -3.11 5.34 -8.91
N ALA A 52 -3.91 6.40 -8.76
CA ALA A 52 -5.24 6.35 -8.13
C ALA A 52 -6.32 5.57 -8.92
N GLY A 53 -6.09 5.33 -10.22
CA GLY A 53 -7.06 4.71 -11.11
C GLY A 53 -8.30 5.57 -11.41
N LYS A 54 -9.24 4.99 -12.18
CA LYS A 54 -10.47 5.67 -12.65
C LYS A 54 -11.53 5.85 -11.57
N ALA A 55 -11.51 5.01 -10.54
CA ALA A 55 -12.43 5.06 -9.40
C ALA A 55 -11.97 6.03 -8.29
N ALA A 56 -10.87 6.75 -8.49
CA ALA A 56 -10.40 7.75 -7.54
C ALA A 56 -11.46 8.84 -7.32
N LEU A 57 -11.75 9.15 -6.05
CA LEU A 57 -12.67 10.23 -5.69
C LEU A 57 -12.18 11.58 -6.26
N ASP A 58 -10.85 11.78 -6.31
CA ASP A 58 -10.18 12.90 -6.99
C ASP A 58 -10.67 13.06 -8.44
N ASN A 59 -10.76 11.95 -9.19
CA ASN A 59 -11.20 11.97 -10.59
C ASN A 59 -12.70 12.22 -10.71
N PHE A 60 -13.51 11.71 -9.78
CA PHE A 60 -14.95 11.94 -9.77
C PHE A 60 -15.27 13.41 -9.46
N LEU A 61 -14.60 14.00 -8.47
CA LEU A 61 -14.71 15.42 -8.13
C LEU A 61 -14.27 16.32 -9.31
N ASN A 62 -13.12 16.02 -9.92
CA ASN A 62 -12.62 16.81 -11.05
C ASN A 62 -13.55 16.73 -12.27
N LYS A 63 -14.21 15.58 -12.49
CA LYS A 63 -15.19 15.39 -13.57
C LYS A 63 -16.55 16.05 -13.31
N LYS A 64 -16.86 16.38 -12.05
CA LYS A 64 -18.13 17.01 -11.62
C LYS A 64 -18.01 18.54 -11.48
N LEU A 65 -16.79 19.05 -11.43
CA LEU A 65 -16.44 20.48 -11.38
C LEU A 65 -16.03 21.07 -12.74
N SER A 66 -15.87 20.24 -13.77
CA SER A 66 -15.70 20.62 -15.18
C SER A 66 -17.03 20.49 -15.93
#